data_AF-A0A812YSL0-F1
#
_entry.id   AF-A0A812YSL0-F1
#
_cell.length_a   1.000
_cell.length_b   1.000
_cell.length_c   1.000
_cell.angle_alpha   90.00
_cell.angle_beta   90.00
_cell.angle_gamma   90.00
#
_symmetry.space_group_name_H-M   'P 1'
#
loop_
_entity.id
_entity.type
_entity.pdbx_description
1 polymer ?
#
loop_
_entity_poly.entity_id
_entity_poly.type
_entity_poly.pdbx_seq_one_letter_code
_entity_poly.pdbx_strand_id
1 'polypeptide(L)'
;MPSRAAALCTMGLSGTAFVSLHRPTATPVRSQICTTDPASSNRAFLKGAGGGIAMTGAVAAAAGQVRRAPHCKRKATVAMHARGADDTSMKVAYVFATNMSSTFKLAQMILPQLENGNHGAQVSGMMFFDDNIFCLKKGDPIGERLARVAKEHGILLMACDQCAIRRNLADGTMEQCGSGEVTPKGLCDGVMVGCFPQLYEALAGAGVHQVISL
;
A
#
# COMPACT_ATOMS: atom_id res chain seq x y z
N MET A 1 72.58 36.43 -0.05
CA MET A 1 71.99 36.34 1.30
C MET A 1 70.52 36.74 1.22
N PRO A 2 69.55 35.84 1.45
CA PRO A 2 68.16 36.26 1.70
C PRO A 2 67.97 36.55 3.19
N SER A 3 67.38 37.70 3.49
CA SER A 3 67.05 38.17 4.84
C SER A 3 65.78 37.50 5.36
N ARG A 4 65.77 37.32 6.68
CA ARG A 4 64.77 36.64 7.52
C ARG A 4 63.61 37.59 7.87
N ALA A 5 62.49 36.96 8.26
CA ALA A 5 61.54 37.33 9.33
C ALA A 5 60.70 38.62 9.13
N ALA A 6 59.37 38.55 9.03
CA ALA A 6 58.35 38.26 10.04
C ALA A 6 57.75 39.54 10.66
N ALA A 7 56.44 39.73 10.44
CA ALA A 7 55.51 40.51 11.26
C ALA A 7 54.12 39.93 10.95
N LEU A 8 53.61 38.97 11.73
CA LEU A 8 52.78 39.17 12.93
C LEU A 8 51.88 40.41 12.88
N CYS A 9 50.61 40.21 12.56
CA CYS A 9 49.51 40.90 13.22
C CYS A 9 48.44 39.88 13.63
N THR A 10 48.41 39.67 14.95
CA THR A 10 47.35 39.16 15.83
C THR A 10 46.04 39.97 15.63
N MET A 11 44.79 39.58 15.92
CA MET A 11 44.09 38.59 16.77
C MET A 11 42.72 38.30 16.10
N GLY A 12 42.13 37.09 16.25
CA GLY A 12 40.96 36.89 17.14
C GLY A 12 39.62 37.19 16.43
N LEU A 13 38.55 36.41 16.45
CA LEU A 13 38.04 35.47 17.45
C LEU A 13 37.04 34.49 16.80
N SER A 14 36.96 33.35 17.46
CA SER A 14 36.00 32.24 17.39
C SER A 14 34.58 32.54 16.91
N GLY A 15 34.09 31.73 15.97
CA GLY A 15 32.68 31.46 15.76
C GLY A 15 32.42 29.95 15.78
N THR A 16 32.44 29.34 16.96
CA THR A 16 31.93 27.97 17.18
C THR A 16 30.41 27.99 17.06
N ALA A 17 29.89 27.51 15.94
CA ALA A 17 28.45 27.30 15.76
C ALA A 17 28.01 26.12 16.66
N PHE A 18 27.35 26.45 17.77
CA PHE A 18 26.66 25.50 18.62
C PHE A 18 25.46 24.92 17.84
N VAL A 19 25.54 23.64 17.49
CA VAL A 19 24.41 22.89 16.93
C VAL A 19 23.43 22.64 18.07
N SER A 20 22.31 23.37 18.06
CA SER A 20 21.18 23.12 18.97
C SER A 20 20.44 21.86 18.52
N LEU A 21 20.59 20.78 19.30
CA LEU A 21 19.79 19.57 19.19
C LEU A 21 18.34 19.86 19.60
N HIS A 22 17.50 20.28 18.65
CA HIS A 22 16.05 20.22 18.80
C HIS A 22 15.55 18.84 18.40
N ARG A 23 15.12 18.07 19.40
CA ARG A 23 14.47 16.77 19.27
C ARG A 23 12.98 17.00 18.95
N PRO A 24 12.47 16.64 17.76
CA PRO A 24 11.05 16.77 17.48
C PRO A 24 10.28 15.68 18.25
N THR A 25 9.40 16.11 19.14
CA THR A 25 8.38 15.24 19.76
C THR A 25 7.24 15.04 18.76
N ALA A 26 7.21 13.88 18.11
CA ALA A 26 6.10 13.48 17.26
C ALA A 26 4.88 13.09 18.11
N THR A 27 3.83 13.91 18.09
CA THR A 27 2.48 13.55 18.54
C THR A 27 1.72 12.83 17.41
N PRO A 28 1.10 11.66 17.65
CA PRO A 28 0.33 10.97 16.62
C PRO A 28 -1.05 11.62 16.46
N VAL A 29 -1.34 12.14 15.26
CA VAL A 29 -2.68 12.57 14.83
C VAL A 29 -3.46 11.33 14.37
N ARG A 30 -4.64 11.11 14.97
CA ARG A 30 -5.50 9.95 14.71
C ARG A 30 -6.73 10.39 13.91
N SER A 31 -6.69 10.29 12.59
CA SER A 31 -7.87 10.40 11.74
C SER A 31 -8.63 9.07 11.66
N GLN A 32 -9.97 9.14 11.64
CA GLN A 32 -10.86 7.97 11.64
C GLN A 32 -11.66 7.94 10.32
N ILE A 33 -11.57 6.83 9.57
CA ILE A 33 -12.43 6.52 8.42
C ILE A 33 -12.96 5.08 8.61
N CYS A 34 -14.21 4.81 8.24
CA CYS A 34 -15.00 3.62 8.63
C CYS A 34 -15.46 2.79 7.42
N THR A 35 -15.21 1.47 7.41
CA THR A 35 -15.97 0.43 6.68
C THR A 35 -15.85 -0.93 7.40
N THR A 36 -16.85 -1.83 7.28
CA THR A 36 -16.85 -3.21 7.83
C THR A 36 -16.43 -4.25 6.84
N ASP A 37 -15.93 -5.36 7.39
CA ASP A 37 -16.33 -6.69 6.89
C ASP A 37 -16.29 -7.79 8.01
N PRO A 38 -16.66 -9.07 7.77
CA PRO A 38 -17.69 -9.78 8.54
C PRO A 38 -17.17 -10.97 9.37
N ALA A 39 -18.11 -11.63 10.06
CA ALA A 39 -18.03 -12.99 10.66
C ALA A 39 -17.45 -13.15 12.09
N SER A 40 -18.37 -13.40 13.03
CA SER A 40 -18.33 -14.31 14.21
C SER A 40 -19.55 -13.93 15.07
N SER A 41 -20.33 -14.80 15.72
CA SER A 41 -20.16 -16.16 16.20
C SER A 41 -21.53 -16.79 16.53
N ASN A 42 -21.54 -18.12 16.60
CA ASN A 42 -22.63 -19.07 16.86
C ASN A 42 -23.47 -18.91 18.14
N ARG A 43 -24.63 -19.61 18.08
CA ARG A 43 -25.29 -20.48 19.10
C ARG A 43 -26.42 -19.92 19.98
N ALA A 44 -27.64 -20.38 19.69
CA ALA A 44 -28.70 -20.80 20.63
C ALA A 44 -29.66 -21.70 19.81
N PHE A 45 -29.68 -23.03 19.94
CA PHE A 45 -30.25 -23.86 20.99
C PHE A 45 -31.69 -23.48 21.39
N LEU A 46 -32.68 -24.18 20.83
CA LEU A 46 -33.86 -24.69 21.55
C LEU A 46 -34.60 -25.75 20.71
N LYS A 47 -35.20 -26.70 21.42
CA LYS A 47 -35.76 -28.00 21.01
C LYS A 47 -37.18 -27.87 20.43
N GLY A 48 -37.61 -28.88 19.64
CA GLY A 48 -38.92 -29.52 19.86
C GLY A 48 -39.91 -29.64 18.69
N ALA A 49 -40.13 -30.90 18.26
CA ALA A 49 -41.40 -31.54 17.90
C ALA A 49 -42.27 -31.06 16.71
N GLY A 50 -42.34 -31.90 15.66
CA GLY A 50 -43.56 -32.66 15.27
C GLY A 50 -44.80 -31.95 14.69
N GLY A 51 -45.04 -32.18 13.38
CA GLY A 51 -46.35 -32.60 12.83
C GLY A 51 -47.44 -31.56 12.49
N GLY A 52 -48.00 -31.65 11.28
CA GLY A 52 -49.44 -31.46 11.05
C GLY A 52 -49.94 -30.15 10.41
N ILE A 53 -50.24 -30.20 9.10
CA ILE A 53 -51.37 -29.64 8.33
C ILE A 53 -52.22 -28.50 8.96
N ALA A 54 -52.35 -27.36 8.26
CA ALA A 54 -53.62 -26.76 7.78
C ALA A 54 -53.49 -25.25 7.41
N MET A 55 -54.20 -24.88 6.35
CA MET A 55 -54.43 -23.52 5.82
C MET A 55 -55.16 -22.62 6.83
N THR A 56 -54.82 -21.32 6.86
CA THR A 56 -55.74 -20.17 6.69
C THR A 56 -54.96 -18.85 6.82
N GLY A 57 -55.38 -17.85 6.04
CA GLY A 57 -54.68 -16.58 5.90
C GLY A 57 -54.89 -15.60 7.05
N ALA A 58 -53.91 -14.71 7.21
CA ALA A 58 -54.08 -13.42 7.86
C ALA A 58 -53.04 -12.45 7.28
N VAL A 59 -53.55 -11.36 6.71
CA VAL A 59 -52.76 -10.23 6.21
C VAL A 59 -52.38 -9.38 7.43
N ALA A 60 -51.08 -9.23 7.70
CA ALA A 60 -50.58 -8.28 8.68
C ALA A 60 -49.29 -7.65 8.15
N ALA A 61 -49.39 -6.38 7.73
CA ALA A 61 -48.27 -5.53 7.40
C ALA A 61 -47.47 -5.24 8.69
N ALA A 62 -46.27 -5.79 8.81
CA ALA A 62 -45.33 -5.47 9.87
C ALA A 62 -44.14 -4.70 9.27
N ALA A 63 -44.06 -3.41 9.59
CA ALA A 63 -42.94 -2.55 9.28
C ALA A 63 -41.68 -3.07 10.00
N GLY A 64 -40.78 -3.71 9.25
CA GLY A 64 -39.51 -4.23 9.74
C GLY A 64 -38.50 -3.12 9.98
N GLN A 65 -38.33 -2.72 11.24
CA GLN A 65 -37.21 -1.88 11.69
C GLN A 65 -35.91 -2.67 11.62
N VAL A 66 -35.06 -2.34 10.65
CA VAL A 66 -33.70 -2.88 10.49
C VAL A 66 -32.82 -2.38 11.64
N ARG A 67 -32.56 -3.25 12.63
CA ARG A 67 -31.58 -2.99 13.70
C ARG A 67 -30.17 -3.22 13.15
N ARG A 68 -29.38 -2.15 13.04
CA ARG A 68 -27.98 -2.18 12.61
C ARG A 68 -27.09 -2.88 13.64
N ALA A 69 -26.31 -3.88 13.19
CA ALA A 69 -25.25 -4.50 13.97
C ALA A 69 -24.02 -3.58 14.11
N PRO A 70 -23.26 -3.63 15.23
CA PRO A 70 -22.10 -2.78 15.44
C PRO A 70 -20.89 -3.27 14.61
N HIS A 71 -20.33 -2.35 13.81
CA HIS A 71 -19.10 -2.51 13.02
C HIS A 71 -17.88 -2.85 13.90
N CYS A 72 -17.30 -4.03 13.71
CA CYS A 72 -16.01 -4.43 14.29
C CYS A 72 -14.86 -3.87 13.44
N LYS A 73 -14.15 -2.85 13.93
CA LYS A 73 -12.99 -2.25 13.25
C LYS A 73 -11.73 -3.07 13.55
N ARG A 74 -11.26 -3.90 12.61
CA ARG A 74 -9.87 -4.41 12.62
C ARG A 74 -9.07 -3.75 11.50
N LYS A 75 -8.09 -2.93 11.88
CA LYS A 75 -7.10 -2.33 10.99
C LYS A 75 -6.11 -3.40 10.56
N ALA A 76 -6.02 -3.70 9.27
CA ALA A 76 -4.91 -4.45 8.71
C ALA A 76 -3.80 -3.46 8.33
N THR A 77 -2.94 -3.11 9.27
CA THR A 77 -1.66 -2.47 8.99
C THR A 77 -0.68 -3.55 8.55
N VAL A 78 -0.27 -3.55 7.29
CA VAL A 78 0.93 -4.30 6.88
C VAL A 78 2.11 -3.51 7.44
N ALA A 79 2.62 -3.95 8.59
CA ALA A 79 3.83 -3.39 9.17
C ALA A 79 5.00 -3.74 8.23
N MET A 80 5.43 -2.77 7.43
CA MET A 80 6.72 -2.85 6.76
C MET A 80 7.76 -2.99 7.87
N HIS A 81 8.44 -4.14 7.90
CA HIS A 81 9.49 -4.37 8.88
C HIS A 81 10.61 -3.37 8.60
N ALA A 82 10.68 -2.32 9.43
CA ALA A 82 11.85 -1.46 9.52
C ALA A 82 13.00 -2.29 10.10
N ARG A 83 13.73 -3.01 9.22
CA ARG A 83 15.04 -3.55 9.57
C ARG A 83 16.00 -2.36 9.65
N GLY A 84 16.66 -2.24 10.81
CA GLY A 84 17.48 -1.10 11.19
C GLY A 84 18.69 -0.85 10.30
N ALA A 85 19.21 0.39 10.41
CA ALA A 85 20.44 0.95 9.83
C ALA A 85 21.57 -0.08 9.70
N ASP A 86 22.27 -0.27 8.58
CA ASP A 86 22.59 0.56 7.42
C ASP A 86 22.33 -0.28 6.14
N ASP A 87 21.37 0.15 5.32
CA ASP A 87 21.01 -0.55 4.07
C ASP A 87 21.71 0.14 2.90
N THR A 88 22.97 -0.23 2.67
CA THR A 88 23.79 0.28 1.55
C THR A 88 23.28 -0.14 0.17
N SER A 89 22.18 -0.90 0.09
CA SER A 89 21.61 -1.31 -1.20
C SER A 89 20.77 -0.20 -1.81
N MET A 90 20.85 -0.04 -3.13
CA MET A 90 20.03 0.95 -3.84
C MET A 90 18.55 0.58 -3.73
N LYS A 91 17.74 1.51 -3.23
CA LYS A 91 16.28 1.35 -3.11
C LYS A 91 15.56 2.01 -4.28
N VAL A 92 14.72 1.24 -4.95
CA VAL A 92 14.02 1.69 -6.16
C VAL A 92 12.50 1.52 -6.05
N ALA A 93 11.77 2.38 -6.75
CA ALA A 93 10.36 2.17 -7.02
C ALA A 93 10.12 2.16 -8.53
N TYR A 94 9.27 1.26 -9.01
CA TYR A 94 8.95 1.14 -10.44
C TYR A 94 7.61 1.76 -10.77
N VAL A 95 7.55 2.44 -11.91
CA VAL A 95 6.31 2.97 -12.50
C VAL A 95 6.14 2.35 -13.89
N PHE A 96 5.20 1.43 -14.03
CA PHE A 96 4.87 0.73 -15.27
C PHE A 96 3.89 1.56 -16.10
N ALA A 97 4.43 2.43 -16.97
CA ALA A 97 3.67 3.43 -17.72
C ALA A 97 3.75 3.24 -19.24
N THR A 98 4.74 2.51 -19.75
CA THR A 98 4.80 2.18 -21.18
C THR A 98 4.07 0.89 -21.49
N ASN A 99 3.72 0.73 -22.76
CA ASN A 99 3.05 -0.46 -23.27
C ASN A 99 3.89 -1.72 -23.01
N MET A 100 3.22 -2.81 -22.63
CA MET A 100 3.82 -4.12 -22.37
C MET A 100 4.88 -4.14 -21.25
N SER A 101 4.99 -3.11 -20.43
CA SER A 101 6.01 -3.05 -19.37
C SER A 101 5.78 -4.12 -18.30
N SER A 102 4.53 -4.50 -18.01
CA SER A 102 4.21 -5.58 -17.07
C SER A 102 4.43 -7.00 -17.64
N THR A 103 4.23 -7.20 -18.94
CA THR A 103 4.34 -8.53 -19.57
C THR A 103 5.73 -8.82 -20.12
N PHE A 104 6.52 -7.79 -20.44
CA PHE A 104 7.90 -7.94 -20.93
C PHE A 104 8.90 -7.63 -19.83
N LYS A 105 9.11 -6.34 -19.50
CA LYS A 105 10.17 -5.91 -18.58
C LYS A 105 9.98 -6.50 -17.18
N LEU A 106 8.76 -6.48 -16.65
CA LEU A 106 8.46 -7.09 -15.36
C LEU A 106 8.52 -8.63 -15.43
N ALA A 107 7.66 -9.26 -16.23
CA ALA A 107 7.49 -10.70 -16.18
C ALA A 107 8.71 -11.52 -16.63
N GLN A 108 9.50 -11.01 -17.58
CA GLN A 108 10.63 -11.73 -18.16
C GLN A 108 11.99 -11.30 -17.59
N MET A 109 12.08 -10.13 -16.92
CA MET A 109 13.35 -9.61 -16.41
C MET A 109 13.30 -9.38 -14.89
N ILE A 110 12.48 -8.44 -14.42
CA ILE A 110 12.50 -8.01 -13.01
C ILE A 110 11.99 -9.12 -12.08
N LEU A 111 10.84 -9.74 -12.39
CA LEU A 111 10.22 -10.73 -11.51
C LEU A 111 11.11 -11.98 -11.32
N PRO A 112 11.66 -12.61 -12.38
CA PRO A 112 12.61 -13.72 -12.20
C PRO A 112 13.86 -13.32 -11.40
N GLN A 113 14.34 -12.07 -11.52
CA GLN A 113 15.49 -11.61 -10.75
C GLN A 113 15.17 -11.44 -9.26
N LEU A 114 13.96 -10.97 -8.94
CA LEU A 114 13.48 -10.89 -7.56
C LEU A 114 13.31 -12.28 -6.95
N GLU A 115 12.67 -13.21 -7.69
CA GLU A 115 12.49 -14.60 -7.24
C GLU A 115 13.83 -15.32 -6.98
N ASN A 116 14.86 -15.03 -7.77
CA ASN A 116 16.18 -15.61 -7.61
C ASN A 116 17.10 -14.83 -6.65
N GLY A 117 16.63 -13.71 -6.09
CA GLY A 117 17.42 -12.86 -5.20
C GLY A 117 18.65 -12.21 -5.85
N ASN A 118 18.66 -12.02 -7.18
CA ASN A 118 19.80 -11.49 -7.93
C ASN A 118 19.51 -10.15 -8.65
N HIS A 119 18.45 -9.45 -8.26
CA HIS A 119 18.05 -8.17 -8.84
C HIS A 119 19.03 -7.01 -8.58
N GLY A 120 19.77 -7.04 -7.46
CA GLY A 120 20.80 -6.05 -7.13
C GLY A 120 20.30 -4.73 -6.54
N ALA A 121 18.99 -4.48 -6.55
CA ALA A 121 18.35 -3.36 -5.87
C ALA A 121 17.21 -3.86 -4.96
N GLN A 122 16.93 -3.11 -3.89
CA GLN A 122 15.76 -3.35 -3.05
C GLN A 122 14.56 -2.61 -3.66
N VAL A 123 13.49 -3.33 -4.01
CA VAL A 123 12.28 -2.71 -4.56
C VAL A 123 11.35 -2.34 -3.42
N SER A 124 11.03 -1.06 -3.27
CA SER A 124 10.11 -0.57 -2.25
C SER A 124 8.65 -0.56 -2.73
N GLY A 125 8.42 -0.37 -4.02
CA GLY A 125 7.08 -0.35 -4.57
C GLY A 125 7.01 -0.39 -6.09
N MET A 126 5.83 -0.73 -6.59
CA MET A 126 5.50 -0.85 -8.01
C MET A 126 4.12 -0.24 -8.27
N MET A 127 4.06 0.74 -9.16
CA MET A 127 2.83 1.39 -9.60
C MET A 127 2.52 1.02 -11.05
N PHE A 128 1.27 0.66 -11.33
CA PHE A 128 0.84 0.18 -12.65
C PHE A 128 -0.21 1.11 -13.26
N PHE A 129 0.03 1.50 -14.52
CA PHE A 129 -0.86 2.33 -15.32
C PHE A 129 -1.42 1.58 -16.53
N ASP A 130 -2.52 2.09 -17.05
CA ASP A 130 -3.19 1.61 -18.26
C ASP A 130 -3.44 0.10 -18.24
N ASP A 131 -3.07 -0.61 -19.31
CA ASP A 131 -3.27 -2.04 -19.45
C ASP A 131 -2.26 -2.86 -18.65
N ASN A 132 -1.19 -2.23 -18.12
CA ASN A 132 -0.22 -2.95 -17.31
C ASN A 132 -0.85 -3.52 -16.03
N ILE A 133 -1.99 -2.97 -15.57
CA ILE A 133 -2.72 -3.46 -14.40
C ILE A 133 -3.35 -4.84 -14.61
N PHE A 134 -3.53 -5.31 -15.85
CA PHE A 134 -4.20 -6.59 -16.10
C PHE A 134 -3.42 -7.78 -15.54
N CYS A 135 -2.08 -7.68 -15.47
CA CYS A 135 -1.27 -8.72 -14.85
C CYS A 135 -1.55 -8.84 -13.34
N LEU A 136 -2.18 -7.85 -12.70
CA LEU A 136 -2.50 -7.88 -11.27
C LEU A 136 -3.88 -8.51 -11.00
N LYS A 137 -4.60 -8.96 -12.02
CA LYS A 137 -5.90 -9.61 -11.87
C LYS A 137 -5.72 -10.93 -11.15
N LYS A 138 -6.64 -11.23 -10.22
CA LYS A 138 -6.67 -12.51 -9.51
C LYS A 138 -6.70 -13.68 -10.51
N GLY A 139 -5.82 -14.65 -10.30
CA GLY A 139 -5.62 -15.79 -11.18
C GLY A 139 -4.68 -15.56 -12.37
N ASP A 140 -4.14 -14.35 -12.56
CA ASP A 140 -3.09 -14.12 -13.55
C ASP A 140 -1.76 -14.73 -13.10
N PRO A 141 -1.09 -15.55 -13.92
CA PRO A 141 0.13 -16.25 -13.50
C PRO A 141 1.29 -15.30 -13.14
N ILE A 142 1.37 -14.12 -13.75
CA ILE A 142 2.39 -13.11 -13.43
C ILE A 142 2.01 -12.42 -12.11
N GLY A 143 0.75 -12.03 -11.96
CA GLY A 143 0.23 -11.38 -10.75
C GLY A 143 0.38 -12.22 -9.49
N GLU A 144 0.02 -13.50 -9.55
CA GLU A 144 0.10 -14.41 -8.40
C GLU A 144 1.55 -14.63 -7.96
N ARG A 145 2.50 -14.69 -8.90
CA ARG A 145 3.93 -14.75 -8.60
C ARG A 145 4.41 -13.45 -7.95
N LEU A 146 4.05 -12.32 -8.55
CA LEU A 146 4.44 -11.00 -8.05
C LEU A 146 3.88 -10.73 -6.66
N ALA A 147 2.62 -11.07 -6.38
CA ALA A 147 1.98 -10.89 -5.09
C ALA A 147 2.69 -11.66 -3.97
N ARG A 148 3.15 -12.89 -4.26
CA ARG A 148 3.95 -13.68 -3.32
C ARG A 148 5.29 -13.02 -3.01
N VAL A 149 6.04 -12.63 -4.05
CA VAL A 149 7.33 -11.93 -3.91
C VAL A 149 7.15 -10.61 -3.14
N ALA A 150 6.10 -9.86 -3.47
CA ALA A 150 5.79 -8.61 -2.80
C ALA A 150 5.49 -8.80 -1.31
N LYS A 151 4.73 -9.84 -0.96
CA LYS A 151 4.46 -10.19 0.44
C LYS A 151 5.74 -10.58 1.20
N GLU A 152 6.63 -11.33 0.57
CA GLU A 152 7.89 -11.78 1.18
C GLU A 152 8.86 -10.62 1.44
N HIS A 153 9.02 -9.72 0.47
CA HIS A 153 9.98 -8.62 0.56
C HIS A 153 9.37 -7.32 1.07
N GLY A 154 8.05 -7.28 1.30
CA GLY A 154 7.34 -6.06 1.69
C GLY A 154 7.32 -5.02 0.57
N ILE A 155 7.08 -5.44 -0.67
CA ILE A 155 6.95 -4.53 -1.82
C ILE A 155 5.52 -4.02 -1.89
N LEU A 156 5.35 -2.71 -2.01
CA LEU A 156 4.05 -2.11 -2.32
C LEU A 156 3.64 -2.44 -3.77
N LEU A 157 2.46 -3.03 -3.96
CA LEU A 157 1.84 -3.18 -5.29
C LEU A 157 0.62 -2.26 -5.39
N MET A 158 0.61 -1.35 -6.36
CA MET A 158 -0.47 -0.38 -6.55
C MET A 158 -0.91 -0.31 -8.01
N ALA A 159 -2.22 -0.43 -8.25
CA ALA A 159 -2.84 -0.13 -9.54
C ALA A 159 -3.45 1.27 -9.51
N CYS A 160 -3.36 2.01 -10.62
CA CYS A 160 -3.99 3.32 -10.76
C CYS A 160 -5.52 3.25 -10.61
N ASP A 161 -6.09 4.09 -9.73
CA ASP A 161 -7.54 4.24 -9.48
C ASP A 161 -8.36 4.27 -10.78
N GLN A 162 -8.10 5.26 -11.62
CA GLN A 162 -8.87 5.46 -12.84
C GLN A 162 -8.67 4.32 -13.85
N CYS A 163 -7.45 3.78 -13.94
CA CYS A 163 -7.18 2.66 -14.84
C CYS A 163 -7.95 1.41 -14.40
N ALA A 164 -8.00 1.15 -13.09
CA ALA A 164 -8.72 0.03 -12.49
C ALA A 164 -10.24 0.18 -12.62
N ILE A 165 -10.80 1.37 -12.33
CA ILE A 165 -12.23 1.64 -12.50
C ILE A 165 -12.67 1.42 -13.95
N ARG A 166 -11.95 2.02 -14.92
CA ARG A 166 -12.25 1.87 -16.36
C ARG A 166 -12.22 0.42 -16.85
N ARG A 167 -11.47 -0.45 -16.16
CA ARG A 167 -11.27 -1.87 -16.50
C ARG A 167 -12.08 -2.82 -15.60
N ASN A 168 -12.96 -2.28 -14.76
CA ASN A 168 -13.76 -3.05 -13.80
C ASN A 168 -12.89 -3.92 -12.84
N LEU A 169 -11.75 -3.37 -12.43
CA LEU A 169 -10.81 -3.93 -11.45
C LEU A 169 -10.80 -3.16 -10.11
N ALA A 170 -11.71 -2.19 -9.96
CA ALA A 170 -11.96 -1.49 -8.72
C ALA A 170 -13.43 -1.09 -8.62
N ASP A 171 -13.92 -0.94 -7.40
CA ASP A 171 -15.21 -0.32 -7.10
C ASP A 171 -14.97 1.13 -6.64
N GLY A 172 -15.68 2.08 -7.25
CA GLY A 172 -15.53 3.52 -7.06
C GLY A 172 -16.00 4.31 -8.28
N THR A 173 -15.86 5.64 -8.24
CA THR A 173 -16.20 6.53 -9.36
C THR A 173 -14.97 7.32 -9.83
N MET A 174 -15.05 7.87 -11.04
CA MET A 174 -13.93 8.59 -11.67
C MET A 174 -13.54 9.87 -10.90
N GLU A 175 -14.51 10.46 -10.18
CA GLU A 175 -14.36 11.66 -9.37
C GLU A 175 -13.57 11.40 -8.07
N GLN A 176 -13.47 10.13 -7.65
CA GLN A 176 -12.75 9.71 -6.45
C GLN A 176 -11.25 9.50 -6.67
N CYS A 177 -10.73 9.80 -7.86
CA CYS A 177 -9.30 9.68 -8.17
C CYS A 177 -8.42 10.43 -7.13
N GLY A 178 -7.52 9.71 -6.45
CA GLY A 178 -6.63 10.30 -5.46
C GLY A 178 -7.27 10.63 -4.11
N SER A 179 -8.55 10.31 -3.91
CA SER A 179 -9.20 10.42 -2.60
C SER A 179 -8.76 9.32 -1.61
N GLY A 180 -8.31 8.18 -2.13
CA GLY A 180 -8.06 6.98 -1.33
C GLY A 180 -9.33 6.20 -0.98
N GLU A 181 -10.48 6.55 -1.55
CA GLU A 181 -11.76 5.86 -1.32
C GLU A 181 -12.03 4.69 -2.28
N VAL A 182 -11.28 4.61 -3.39
CA VAL A 182 -11.44 3.56 -4.41
C VAL A 182 -10.95 2.23 -3.84
N THR A 183 -11.76 1.19 -3.96
CA THR A 183 -11.44 -0.14 -3.41
C THR A 183 -11.08 -1.15 -4.50
N PRO A 184 -10.04 -1.98 -4.31
CA PRO A 184 -9.65 -2.99 -5.30
C PRO A 184 -10.71 -4.08 -5.48
N LYS A 185 -10.91 -4.53 -6.72
CA LYS A 185 -11.89 -5.56 -7.09
C LYS A 185 -11.27 -6.58 -8.02
N GLY A 186 -11.23 -7.85 -7.61
CA GLY A 186 -10.72 -8.93 -8.45
C GLY A 186 -9.21 -8.85 -8.77
N LEU A 187 -8.44 -8.18 -7.91
CA LEU A 187 -6.98 -8.13 -7.98
C LEU A 187 -6.34 -9.20 -7.08
N CYS A 188 -5.07 -9.52 -7.32
CA CYS A 188 -4.27 -10.41 -6.50
C CYS A 188 -4.13 -9.89 -5.06
N ASP A 189 -3.91 -10.80 -4.12
CA ASP A 189 -3.82 -10.48 -2.70
C ASP A 189 -2.69 -9.46 -2.43
N GLY A 190 -2.99 -8.43 -1.64
CA GLY A 190 -2.04 -7.37 -1.29
C GLY A 190 -1.86 -6.26 -2.33
N VAL A 191 -2.51 -6.38 -3.50
CA VAL A 191 -2.56 -5.28 -4.47
C VAL A 191 -3.55 -4.22 -3.98
N MET A 192 -3.06 -2.98 -3.91
CA MET A 192 -3.89 -1.81 -3.59
C MET A 192 -4.27 -1.06 -4.86
N VAL A 193 -5.31 -0.24 -4.76
CA VAL A 193 -5.68 0.73 -5.79
C VAL A 193 -5.48 2.12 -5.20
N GLY A 194 -4.79 2.98 -5.94
CA GLY A 194 -4.46 4.33 -5.49
C GLY A 194 -4.09 5.27 -6.63
N CYS A 195 -3.88 6.54 -6.30
CA CYS A 195 -3.26 7.52 -7.18
C CYS A 195 -1.92 7.99 -6.58
N PHE A 196 -1.32 9.01 -7.19
CA PHE A 196 -0.03 9.56 -6.76
C PHE A 196 0.02 9.98 -5.28
N PRO A 197 -1.00 10.63 -4.69
CA PRO A 197 -0.95 10.97 -3.25
C PRO A 197 -0.78 9.73 -2.36
N GLN A 198 -1.51 8.65 -2.64
CA GLN A 198 -1.42 7.39 -1.89
C GLN A 198 -0.08 6.68 -2.14
N LEU A 199 0.44 6.74 -3.36
CA LEU A 199 1.77 6.21 -3.68
C LEU A 199 2.86 6.93 -2.88
N TYR A 200 2.83 8.26 -2.84
CA TYR A 200 3.81 9.05 -2.10
C TYR A 200 3.67 8.85 -0.60
N GLU A 201 2.45 8.79 -0.06
CA GLU A 201 2.21 8.49 1.35
C GLU A 201 2.78 7.11 1.72
N ALA A 202 2.51 6.09 0.90
CA ALA A 202 2.99 4.74 1.14
C ALA A 202 4.53 4.60 1.04
N LEU A 203 5.18 5.41 0.20
CA LEU A 203 6.63 5.37 -0.02
C LEU A 203 7.42 6.38 0.82
N ALA A 204 6.78 7.33 1.50
CA ALA A 204 7.45 8.42 2.22
C ALA A 204 8.49 7.94 3.26
N GLY A 205 8.23 6.79 3.90
CA GLY A 205 9.13 6.19 4.89
C GLY A 205 10.09 5.14 4.35
N ALA A 206 10.01 4.80 3.06
CA ALA A 206 10.76 3.67 2.49
C ALA A 206 12.21 4.01 2.12
N GLY A 207 12.56 5.31 2.04
CA GLY A 207 13.91 5.75 1.66
C GLY A 207 14.25 5.45 0.20
N VAL A 208 13.29 5.58 -0.72
CA VAL A 208 13.51 5.33 -2.15
C VAL A 208 14.57 6.29 -2.70
N HIS A 209 15.64 5.74 -3.28
CA HIS A 209 16.72 6.53 -3.89
C HIS A 209 16.40 6.92 -5.34
N GLN A 210 15.67 6.06 -6.06
CA GLN A 210 15.35 6.29 -7.47
C GLN A 210 13.96 5.75 -7.84
N VAL A 211 13.23 6.53 -8.63
CA VAL A 211 11.99 6.10 -9.28
C VAL A 211 12.29 5.82 -10.74
N ILE A 212 12.03 4.60 -11.20
CA ILE A 212 12.31 4.15 -12.57
C ILE A 212 10.98 3.97 -13.29
N SER A 213 10.76 4.79 -14.32
CA SER A 213 9.59 4.66 -15.20
C SER A 213 9.90 3.71 -16.35
N LEU A 214 9.04 2.72 -16.55
CA LEU A 214 9.22 1.60 -17.46
C LEU A 214 8.14 1.51 -18.52
#